data_AF-A0A316DYT5-F1
#
_entry.id   AF-A0A316DYT5-F1
#
_cell.length_a   1.000
_cell.length_b   1.000
_cell.length_c   1.000
_cell.angle_alpha   90.00
_cell.angle_beta   90.00
_cell.angle_gamma   90.00
#
_symmetry.space_group_name_H-M   'P 1'
#
loop_
_entity.id
_entity.type
_entity.pdbx_description
1 polymer ?
#
loop_
_entity_poly.entity_id
_entity_poly.type
_entity_poly.pdbx_seq_one_letter_code
_entity_poly.pdbx_strand_id
1 'polypeptide(L)'
;MHKRHLFAILFIGWMVFVTFSSLYSFEGDDLPTFSIPYADKIVHFTFYFVAVILGSLYFLSLNNPWAKTLVKIIKLALLLVVFGMVIEVIQGTLTVKRSGDVFDAMANSTGVAVGFIIILSQFYGQRGLK
;
A
#
# COMPACT_ATOMS: atom_id res chain seq x y z
N MET A 1 10.32 -10.95 -19.52
CA MET A 1 9.24 -11.79 -18.94
C MET A 1 9.36 -11.98 -17.44
N HIS A 2 10.52 -12.37 -16.89
CA HIS A 2 10.67 -12.76 -15.48
C HIS A 2 10.28 -11.65 -14.46
N LYS A 3 10.72 -10.39 -14.68
CA LYS A 3 10.43 -9.25 -13.80
C LYS A 3 8.92 -8.98 -13.59
N ARG A 4 8.10 -9.19 -14.61
CA ARG A 4 6.64 -9.00 -14.53
C ARG A 4 6.01 -9.96 -13.52
N HIS A 5 6.35 -11.25 -13.62
CA HIS A 5 5.81 -12.26 -12.74
C HIS A 5 6.30 -12.06 -11.31
N LEU A 6 7.57 -11.67 -11.14
CA LEU A 6 8.12 -11.30 -9.83
C LEU A 6 7.32 -10.17 -9.17
N PHE A 7 7.14 -9.03 -9.84
CA PHE A 7 6.40 -7.91 -9.25
C PHE A 7 4.92 -8.22 -9.02
N ALA A 8 4.30 -9.04 -9.86
CA ALA A 8 2.94 -9.51 -9.64
C ALA A 8 2.84 -10.36 -8.36
N ILE A 9 3.75 -11.34 -8.19
CA ILE A 9 3.79 -12.20 -7.00
C ILE A 9 4.06 -11.38 -5.75
N LEU A 10 5.03 -10.46 -5.80
CA LEU A 10 5.35 -9.57 -4.68
C LEU A 10 4.17 -8.70 -4.31
N PHE A 11 3.49 -8.08 -5.28
CA PHE A 11 2.33 -7.24 -5.02
C PHE A 11 1.17 -8.03 -4.42
N ILE A 12 0.83 -9.19 -5.00
CA ILE A 12 -0.25 -10.05 -4.50
C ILE A 12 0.07 -10.55 -3.09
N GLY A 13 1.29 -11.06 -2.87
CA GLY A 13 1.74 -11.52 -1.56
C GLY A 13 1.72 -10.39 -0.53
N TRP A 14 2.13 -9.18 -0.90
CA TRP A 14 2.05 -8.01 -0.05
C TRP A 14 0.61 -7.65 0.30
N MET A 15 -0.31 -7.64 -0.66
CA MET A 15 -1.73 -7.35 -0.38
C MET A 15 -2.36 -8.38 0.54
N VAL A 16 -2.03 -9.67 0.39
CA VAL A 16 -2.46 -10.73 1.32
C VAL A 16 -1.92 -10.47 2.72
N PHE A 17 -0.62 -10.17 2.83
CA PHE A 17 0.02 -9.85 4.10
C PHE A 17 -0.60 -8.62 4.78
N VAL A 18 -0.84 -7.53 4.05
CA VAL A 18 -1.48 -6.31 4.55
C VAL A 18 -2.89 -6.60 5.05
N THR A 19 -3.69 -7.34 4.27
CA THR A 19 -5.06 -7.69 4.63
C THR A 19 -5.09 -8.51 5.92
N PHE A 20 -4.27 -9.56 5.98
CA PHE A 20 -4.15 -10.41 7.16
C PHE A 20 -3.71 -9.62 8.38
N SER A 21 -2.64 -8.83 8.26
CA SER A 21 -2.06 -8.07 9.37
C SER A 21 -2.99 -6.96 9.88
N SER A 22 -3.82 -6.38 9.01
CA SER A 22 -4.78 -5.35 9.39
C SER A 22 -5.97 -5.94 10.17
N LEU A 23 -6.45 -7.13 9.77
CA LEU A 23 -7.64 -7.74 10.36
C LEU A 23 -7.34 -8.63 11.57
N TYR A 24 -6.14 -9.22 11.64
CA TYR A 24 -5.74 -10.10 12.75
C TYR A 24 -5.33 -9.28 13.98
N SER A 25 -5.73 -9.70 15.19
CA SER A 25 -5.22 -9.13 16.45
C SER A 25 -4.26 -10.09 17.13
N PHE A 26 -3.07 -9.59 17.44
CA PHE A 26 -2.00 -10.33 18.15
C PHE A 26 -2.14 -10.27 19.69
N GLU A 27 -3.30 -9.88 20.21
CA GLU A 27 -3.52 -9.86 21.67
C GLU A 27 -3.52 -11.27 22.26
N GLY A 28 -2.46 -11.61 22.98
CA GLY A 28 -2.28 -12.89 23.68
C GLY A 28 -0.82 -13.34 23.85
N ASP A 29 0.13 -12.73 23.12
CA ASP A 29 1.54 -13.09 23.24
C ASP A 29 2.22 -12.21 24.31
N ASP A 30 2.85 -12.83 25.30
CA ASP A 30 3.66 -12.21 26.38
C ASP A 30 4.93 -11.51 25.84
N LEU A 31 4.77 -10.62 24.86
CA LEU A 31 5.85 -9.86 24.25
C LEU A 31 6.11 -8.60 25.08
N PRO A 32 7.39 -8.26 25.36
CA PRO A 32 7.73 -7.03 26.06
C PRO A 32 7.12 -5.83 25.33
N THR A 33 6.23 -5.12 26.01
CA THR A 33 5.46 -4.00 25.46
C THR A 33 6.33 -2.76 25.32
N PHE A 34 7.12 -2.69 24.24
CA PHE A 34 7.65 -1.43 23.75
C PHE A 34 6.50 -0.62 23.16
N SER A 35 5.91 0.28 23.95
CA SER A 35 4.86 1.20 23.51
C SER A 35 5.49 2.35 22.71
N ILE A 36 5.80 2.10 21.44
CA ILE A 36 6.18 3.17 20.51
C ILE A 36 4.90 3.96 20.16
N PRO A 37 4.82 5.27 20.49
CA PRO A 37 3.66 6.07 20.13
C PRO A 37 3.42 6.07 18.62
N TYR A 38 2.16 5.92 18.20
CA TYR A 38 1.74 5.97 16.78
C TYR A 38 2.40 4.91 15.87
N ALA A 39 2.95 3.83 16.42
CA ALA A 39 3.61 2.78 15.64
C ALA A 39 2.68 2.12 14.62
N ASP A 40 1.43 1.92 14.99
CA ASP A 40 0.35 1.49 14.12
C ASP A 40 0.21 2.39 12.87
N LYS A 41 0.25 3.72 13.05
CA LYS A 41 0.09 4.68 11.94
C LYS A 41 1.28 4.58 10.97
N ILE A 42 2.48 4.34 11.49
CA ILE A 42 3.68 4.11 10.67
C ILE A 42 3.56 2.80 9.88
N VAL A 43 3.03 1.75 10.50
CA VAL A 43 2.78 0.47 9.83
C VAL A 43 1.75 0.63 8.71
N HIS A 44 0.63 1.30 8.97
CA HIS A 44 -0.40 1.63 7.99
C HIS A 44 0.15 2.44 6.82
N PHE A 45 0.90 3.51 7.09
CA PHE A 45 1.62 4.26 6.06
C PHE A 45 2.51 3.34 5.20
N THR A 46 3.33 2.51 5.85
CA THR A 46 4.31 1.64 5.19
C THR A 46 3.64 0.58 4.30
N PHE A 47 2.56 -0.02 4.77
CA PHE A 47 1.78 -1.01 4.02
C PHE A 47 1.32 -0.46 2.67
N TYR A 48 0.68 0.71 2.68
CA TYR A 48 0.12 1.30 1.47
C TYR A 48 1.17 1.97 0.59
N PHE A 49 2.24 2.51 1.19
CA PHE A 49 3.43 3.00 0.49
C PHE A 49 4.10 1.89 -0.34
N VAL A 50 4.38 0.75 0.27
CA VAL A 50 4.99 -0.39 -0.44
C VAL A 50 4.03 -0.96 -1.48
N ALA A 51 2.74 -1.05 -1.17
CA ALA A 51 1.73 -1.56 -2.09
C ALA A 51 1.67 -0.77 -3.41
N VAL A 52 1.64 0.58 -3.32
CA VAL A 52 1.59 1.41 -4.53
C VAL A 52 2.89 1.31 -5.34
N ILE A 53 4.05 1.17 -4.69
CA ILE A 53 5.34 0.97 -5.38
C ILE A 53 5.34 -0.36 -6.12
N LEU A 54 5.02 -1.48 -5.45
CA LEU A 54 5.05 -2.80 -6.06
C LEU A 54 4.08 -2.92 -7.25
N GLY A 55 2.85 -2.43 -7.09
CA GLY A 55 1.87 -2.42 -8.17
C GLY A 55 2.28 -1.49 -9.33
N SER A 56 2.93 -0.36 -9.04
CA SER A 56 3.48 0.52 -10.07
C SER A 56 4.60 -0.15 -10.86
N LEU A 57 5.54 -0.79 -10.17
CA LEU A 57 6.64 -1.54 -10.78
C LEU A 57 6.13 -2.69 -11.67
N TYR A 58 5.04 -3.35 -11.26
CA TYR A 58 4.35 -4.31 -12.10
C TYR A 58 3.87 -3.68 -13.42
N PHE A 59 3.13 -2.57 -13.37
CA PHE A 59 2.63 -1.93 -14.59
C PHE A 59 3.74 -1.40 -15.50
N LEU A 60 4.82 -0.90 -14.91
CA LEU A 60 6.01 -0.46 -15.62
C LEU A 60 6.72 -1.61 -16.35
N SER A 61 6.73 -2.81 -15.76
CA SER A 61 7.32 -4.01 -16.37
C SER A 61 6.57 -4.53 -17.62
N LEU A 62 5.36 -4.01 -17.88
CA LEU A 62 4.53 -4.42 -19.03
C LEU A 62 4.94 -3.76 -20.35
N ASN A 63 5.95 -2.87 -20.35
CA ASN A 63 6.45 -2.17 -21.54
C ASN A 63 5.37 -1.44 -22.37
N ASN A 64 4.29 -0.97 -21.71
CA ASN A 64 3.27 -0.15 -22.36
C ASN A 64 3.76 1.30 -22.53
N PRO A 65 3.19 2.07 -23.49
CA PRO A 65 3.40 3.51 -23.55
C PRO A 65 3.10 4.17 -22.20
N TRP A 66 3.94 5.13 -21.79
CA TRP A 66 3.83 5.75 -20.47
C TRP A 66 2.47 6.36 -20.17
N ALA A 67 1.82 7.03 -21.13
CA ALA A 67 0.48 7.57 -20.91
C ALA A 67 -0.51 6.48 -20.46
N LYS A 68 -0.45 5.28 -21.07
CA LYS A 68 -1.27 4.13 -20.67
C LYS A 68 -0.85 3.58 -19.31
N THR A 69 0.45 3.51 -19.04
CA THR A 69 1.00 3.04 -17.75
C THR A 69 0.62 3.98 -16.61
N LEU A 70 0.72 5.30 -16.80
CA LEU A 70 0.37 6.33 -15.83
C LEU A 70 -1.11 6.24 -15.44
N VAL A 71 -2.01 6.08 -16.42
CA VAL A 71 -3.44 5.87 -16.13
C VAL A 71 -3.66 4.63 -15.27
N LYS A 72 -2.94 3.52 -15.52
CA LYS A 72 -3.04 2.31 -14.69
C LYS A 72 -2.54 2.55 -13.26
N ILE A 73 -1.44 3.28 -13.10
CA ILE A 73 -0.88 3.62 -11.79
C ILE A 73 -1.84 4.55 -11.01
N ILE A 74 -2.43 5.55 -11.65
CA ILE A 74 -3.44 6.43 -11.02
C ILE A 74 -4.64 5.60 -10.54
N LYS A 75 -5.16 4.69 -11.39
CA LYS A 75 -6.25 3.79 -11.01
C LYS A 75 -5.87 2.90 -9.84
N LEU A 76 -4.66 2.35 -9.82
CA LEU A 76 -4.13 1.58 -8.69
C LEU A 76 -4.10 2.40 -7.40
N ALA A 77 -3.57 3.63 -7.45
CA ALA A 77 -3.51 4.50 -6.27
C ALA A 77 -4.91 4.75 -5.69
N LEU A 78 -5.88 5.09 -6.53
CA LEU A 78 -7.28 5.25 -6.10
C LEU A 78 -7.86 3.96 -5.50
N LEU A 79 -7.60 2.81 -6.12
CA LEU A 79 -8.06 1.52 -5.61
C LEU A 79 -7.43 1.19 -4.24
N LEU A 80 -6.15 1.50 -4.03
CA LEU A 80 -5.49 1.28 -2.74
C LEU A 80 -6.05 2.19 -1.65
N VAL A 81 -6.36 3.46 -1.96
CA VAL A 81 -7.02 4.36 -1.01
C VAL A 81 -8.40 3.82 -0.60
N VAL A 82 -9.22 3.43 -1.59
CA VAL A 82 -10.55 2.84 -1.33
C VAL A 82 -10.42 1.54 -0.55
N PHE A 83 -9.46 0.68 -0.91
CA PHE A 83 -9.19 -0.56 -0.20
C PHE A 83 -8.87 -0.30 1.28
N GLY A 84 -8.01 0.68 1.57
CA GLY A 84 -7.70 1.06 2.95
C GLY A 84 -8.91 1.54 3.73
N MET A 85 -9.73 2.41 3.16
CA MET A 85 -10.97 2.85 3.80
C MET A 85 -11.92 1.68 4.10
N VAL A 86 -12.03 0.72 3.17
CA VAL A 86 -12.86 -0.48 3.37
C VAL A 86 -12.32 -1.34 4.51
N ILE A 87 -11.00 -1.52 4.62
CA ILE A 87 -10.38 -2.27 5.73
C ILE A 87 -10.67 -1.60 7.08
N GLU A 88 -10.56 -0.27 7.18
CA GLU A 88 -10.90 0.46 8.41
C GLU A 88 -12.37 0.29 8.80
N VAL A 89 -13.29 0.35 7.82
CA VAL A 89 -14.71 0.08 8.06
C VAL A 89 -14.93 -1.35 8.54
N ILE A 90 -14.26 -2.34 7.93
CA ILE A 90 -14.33 -3.74 8.36
C ILE A 90 -13.80 -3.90 9.79
N GLN A 91 -12.69 -3.27 10.15
CA GLN A 91 -12.17 -3.29 11.51
C GLN A 91 -13.21 -2.72 12.49
N GLY A 92 -13.79 -1.56 12.18
CA GLY A 92 -14.79 -0.91 13.04
C GLY A 92 -16.15 -1.60 13.13
N THR A 93 -16.48 -2.51 12.22
CA THR A 93 -17.83 -3.12 12.15
C THR A 93 -17.86 -4.63 12.31
N LEU A 94 -16.81 -5.34 11.88
CA LEU A 94 -16.79 -6.80 11.78
C LEU A 94 -15.70 -7.46 12.64
N THR A 95 -14.84 -6.70 13.31
CA THR A 95 -13.82 -7.26 14.19
C THR A 95 -14.10 -6.91 15.65
N VAL A 96 -13.76 -7.82 16.56
CA VAL A 96 -14.02 -7.64 18.01
C VAL A 96 -12.87 -6.93 18.71
N LYS A 97 -11.63 -7.16 18.24
CA LYS A 97 -10.38 -6.68 18.87
C LYS A 97 -9.67 -5.57 18.10
N ARG A 98 -10.17 -5.14 16.93
CA ARG A 98 -9.67 -3.94 16.24
C ARG A 98 -10.77 -2.89 16.23
N SER A 99 -10.38 -1.63 16.32
CA SER A 99 -11.25 -0.49 16.07
C SER A 99 -10.77 0.17 14.78
N GLY A 100 -11.69 0.46 13.86
CA GLY A 100 -11.37 1.31 12.72
C GLY A 100 -10.97 2.71 13.18
N ASP A 101 -9.97 3.31 12.53
CA ASP A 101 -9.45 4.64 12.90
C ASP A 101 -9.31 5.52 11.65
N VAL A 102 -9.87 6.74 11.73
CA VAL A 102 -9.75 7.73 10.66
C VAL A 102 -8.28 8.12 10.43
N PHE A 103 -7.46 8.15 11.48
CA PHE A 103 -6.04 8.44 11.34
C PHE A 103 -5.28 7.31 10.64
N ASP A 104 -5.72 6.06 10.75
CA ASP A 104 -5.16 4.94 9.98
C ASP A 104 -5.58 5.03 8.51
N ALA A 105 -6.83 5.41 8.21
CA ALA A 105 -7.25 5.74 6.84
C ALA A 105 -6.41 6.87 6.22
N MET A 106 -6.08 7.90 7.00
CA MET A 106 -5.20 8.99 6.58
C MET A 106 -3.76 8.52 6.36
N ALA A 107 -3.22 7.69 7.25
CA ALA A 107 -1.89 7.11 7.11
C ALA A 107 -1.79 6.23 5.86
N ASN A 108 -2.78 5.35 5.63
CA ASN A 108 -2.92 4.54 4.41
C ASN A 108 -2.86 5.43 3.16
N SER A 109 -3.71 6.45 3.13
CA SER A 109 -3.84 7.38 1.99
C SER A 109 -2.54 8.17 1.74
N THR A 110 -1.87 8.60 2.81
CA THR A 110 -0.61 9.34 2.73
C THR A 110 0.51 8.43 2.22
N GLY A 111 0.55 7.16 2.63
CA GLY A 111 1.46 6.15 2.10
C GLY A 111 1.31 5.99 0.60
N VAL A 112 0.06 5.83 0.11
CA VAL A 112 -0.22 5.79 -1.33
C VAL A 112 0.26 7.05 -2.03
N ALA A 113 -0.06 8.24 -1.50
CA ALA A 113 0.30 9.51 -2.13
C ALA A 113 1.82 9.69 -2.25
N VAL A 114 2.57 9.44 -1.18
CA VAL A 114 4.03 9.56 -1.18
C VAL A 114 4.67 8.56 -2.15
N GLY A 115 4.24 7.29 -2.11
CA GLY A 115 4.77 6.27 -3.03
C GLY A 115 4.46 6.59 -4.49
N PHE A 116 3.26 7.10 -4.78
CA PHE A 116 2.89 7.57 -6.11
C PHE A 116 3.76 8.73 -6.59
N ILE A 117 4.01 9.74 -5.75
CA ILE A 117 4.88 10.88 -6.07
C ILE A 117 6.31 10.42 -6.38
N ILE A 118 6.86 9.47 -5.62
CA ILE A 118 8.19 8.91 -5.89
C ILE A 118 8.23 8.21 -7.26
N ILE A 119 7.20 7.45 -7.61
CA ILE A 119 7.11 6.83 -8.94
C ILE A 119 7.06 7.91 -10.02
N LEU A 120 6.28 8.97 -9.85
CA LEU A 120 6.25 10.05 -10.84
C LEU A 120 7.62 10.72 -10.98
N SER A 121 8.26 11.12 -9.88
CA SER A 121 9.53 11.86 -9.93
C SER A 121 10.65 11.08 -10.64
N GLN A 122 10.77 9.78 -10.38
CA GLN A 122 11.77 8.92 -11.02
C GLN A 122 11.53 8.78 -12.53
N PHE A 123 10.28 8.67 -12.98
CA PHE A 123 9.96 8.42 -14.39
C PHE A 123 9.81 9.70 -15.23
N TYR A 124 9.49 10.84 -14.62
CA TYR A 124 9.60 12.15 -15.27
C TYR A 124 11.08 12.54 -15.46
N GLY A 125 11.94 12.33 -14.46
CA GLY A 125 13.38 12.65 -14.54
C GLY A 125 14.12 11.89 -15.64
N GLN A 126 13.79 10.61 -15.86
CA GLN A 126 14.40 9.80 -16.92
C GLN A 126 13.97 10.20 -18.35
N ARG A 127 12.96 11.05 -18.50
CA ARG A 127 12.45 11.51 -19.80
C ARG A 127 12.96 12.88 -20.22
N GLY A 128 13.29 13.75 -19.26
CA GLY A 128 13.92 15.05 -19.55
C GLY A 128 15.39 14.95 -19.95
N LEU A 129 16.00 13.77 -19.80
CA LEU A 129 17.39 13.47 -20.16
C LEU A 129 17.52 12.66 -21.47
N LYS A 130 16.43 12.51 -22.23
CA LYS A 130 16.41 11.85 -23.55
C LYS A 130 15.99 12.81 -24.64
#